data_AF-A0A2T9ZGY4-F1
#
_entry.id   AF-A0A2T9ZGY4-F1
#
_cell.length_a   1.000
_cell.length_b   1.000
_cell.length_c   1.000
_cell.angle_alpha   90.00
_cell.angle_beta   90.00
_cell.angle_gamma   90.00
#
_symmetry.space_group_name_H-M   'P 1'
#
loop_
_entity.id
_entity.type
_entity.pdbx_description
1 polymer ?
#
loop_
_entity_poly.entity_id
_entity_poly.type
_entity_poly.pdbx_seq_one_letter_code
_entity_poly.pdbx_strand_id
1 'polypeptide(L)'
;MLKSWWEDIDHDLVKIENMRLTNLNQIRKKKGLRRLPLLVNPSDSKNKPTVYSFYVKDQYHKFSELPFGERMKALAEKWKLISDEEKQKYIDLSKQNNSNK
;
A
#
# COMPACT_ATOMS: atom_id res chain seq x y z
N MET A 1 11.05 23.94 -1.09
CA MET A 1 12.46 23.54 -1.23
C MET A 1 12.73 22.02 -1.16
N LEU A 2 11.72 21.13 -1.02
CA LEU A 2 11.92 19.66 -1.13
C LEU A 2 11.66 19.08 -2.52
N LYS A 3 10.96 19.82 -3.40
CA LYS A 3 10.56 19.35 -4.73
C LYS A 3 11.71 19.32 -5.74
N SER A 4 12.61 20.31 -5.71
CA SER A 4 13.64 20.46 -6.76
C SER A 4 14.72 19.37 -6.70
N TRP A 5 15.06 18.85 -5.52
CA TRP A 5 16.13 17.85 -5.41
C TRP A 5 15.80 16.54 -6.13
N TRP A 6 14.53 16.12 -6.13
CA TRP A 6 14.12 14.91 -6.84
C TRP A 6 14.04 15.13 -8.36
N GLU A 7 13.82 16.36 -8.81
CA GLU A 7 13.77 16.71 -10.24
C GLU A 7 15.18 16.73 -10.86
N ASP A 8 16.20 17.12 -10.08
CA ASP A 8 17.58 17.28 -10.55
C ASP A 8 18.49 16.06 -10.27
N ILE A 9 18.02 15.04 -9.55
CA ILE A 9 18.86 13.90 -9.15
C ILE A 9 19.03 12.85 -10.26
N ASP A 10 20.23 12.27 -10.32
CA ASP A 10 20.48 11.07 -11.11
C ASP A 10 19.72 9.86 -10.53
N HIS A 11 18.72 9.40 -11.27
CA HIS A 11 17.84 8.32 -10.86
C HIS A 11 18.55 6.96 -10.84
N ASP A 12 19.63 6.78 -11.60
CA ASP A 12 20.42 5.55 -11.56
C ASP A 12 21.20 5.44 -10.24
N LEU A 13 21.70 6.56 -9.71
CA LEU A 13 22.29 6.59 -8.37
C LEU A 13 21.28 6.24 -7.28
N VAL A 14 20.05 6.76 -7.38
CA VAL A 14 18.96 6.42 -6.45
C VAL A 14 18.66 4.92 -6.51
N LYS A 15 18.65 4.32 -7.70
CA LYS A 15 18.43 2.89 -7.89
C LYS A 15 19.56 2.05 -7.27
N ILE A 16 20.82 2.41 -7.52
CA ILE A 16 21.99 1.75 -6.93
C ILE A 16 21.93 1.80 -5.41
N GLU A 17 21.59 2.97 -4.85
CA GLU A 17 21.47 3.14 -3.39
C GLU A 17 20.33 2.31 -2.81
N ASN A 18 19.17 2.26 -3.47
CA ASN A 18 18.06 1.39 -3.06
C ASN A 18 18.40 -0.10 -3.12
N MET A 19 19.20 -0.53 -4.10
CA MET A 19 19.73 -1.90 -4.16
C MET A 19 20.64 -2.18 -2.95
N ARG A 20 21.54 -1.25 -2.63
CA ARG A 20 22.42 -1.34 -1.45
C ARG A 20 21.61 -1.42 -0.14
N LEU A 21 20.61 -0.54 0.04
CA LEU A 21 19.72 -0.53 1.21
C LEU A 21 18.93 -1.83 1.34
N THR A 22 18.51 -2.42 0.22
CA THR A 22 17.81 -3.72 0.21
C THR A 22 18.71 -4.84 0.72
N ASN A 23 19.96 -4.92 0.25
CA ASN A 23 20.92 -5.90 0.74
C ASN A 23 21.24 -5.70 2.23
N LEU A 24 21.43 -4.45 2.67
CA LEU A 24 21.61 -4.15 4.09
C LEU A 24 20.40 -4.55 4.93
N ASN A 25 19.19 -4.35 4.44
CA ASN A 25 17.96 -4.73 5.11
C ASN A 25 17.83 -6.25 5.32
N GLN A 26 18.39 -7.06 4.42
CA GLN A 26 18.48 -8.50 4.63
C GLN A 26 19.38 -8.84 5.83
N ILE A 27 20.56 -8.21 5.91
CA ILE A 27 21.49 -8.39 7.04
C ILE A 27 20.86 -7.92 8.35
N ARG A 28 20.24 -6.73 8.34
CA ARG A 28 19.54 -6.16 9.51
C ARG A 28 18.42 -7.06 9.98
N LYS A 29 17.62 -7.62 9.06
CA LYS A 29 16.57 -8.59 9.38
C LYS A 29 17.14 -9.82 10.11
N LYS A 30 18.26 -10.39 9.63
CA LYS A 30 18.93 -11.53 10.29
C LYS A 30 19.40 -11.18 11.71
N LYS A 31 19.79 -9.93 11.94
CA LYS A 31 20.19 -9.40 13.25
C LYS A 31 19.02 -8.94 14.13
N GLY A 32 17.77 -9.09 13.69
CA GLY A 32 16.59 -8.59 14.42
C GLY A 32 16.48 -7.06 14.45
N LEU A 33 17.24 -6.35 13.64
CA LEU A 33 17.23 -4.88 13.58
C LEU A 33 16.13 -4.36 12.65
N ARG A 34 15.60 -3.18 12.96
CA ARG A 34 14.63 -2.47 12.10
C ARG A 34 15.23 -2.17 10.72
N ARG A 35 14.42 -2.29 9.68
CA ARG A 35 14.81 -1.98 8.29
C ARG A 35 15.05 -0.47 8.11
N LEU A 36 16.01 -0.13 7.28
CA LEU A 36 16.24 1.21 6.77
C LEU A 36 15.21 1.52 5.66
N PRO A 37 14.67 2.75 5.61
CA PRO A 37 13.77 3.16 4.53
C PRO A 37 14.52 3.24 3.20
N LEU A 38 13.82 2.94 2.10
CA LEU A 38 14.31 3.18 0.75
C LEU A 38 14.09 4.65 0.37
N LEU A 39 14.93 5.16 -0.54
CA LEU A 39 14.72 6.44 -1.19
C LEU A 39 13.52 6.33 -2.14
N VAL A 40 12.51 7.17 -1.94
CA VAL A 40 11.28 7.21 -2.73
C VAL A 40 10.99 8.65 -3.13
N ASN A 41 10.40 8.82 -4.31
CA ASN A 41 9.99 10.14 -4.76
C ASN A 41 8.93 10.71 -3.83
N PRO A 42 9.17 11.86 -3.16
CA PRO A 42 8.18 12.49 -2.30
C PRO A 42 6.90 12.90 -3.04
N SER A 43 7.00 13.14 -4.35
CA SER A 43 5.90 13.57 -5.20
C SER A 43 5.10 12.40 -5.79
N ASP A 44 5.61 11.16 -5.72
CA ASP A 44 4.87 10.02 -6.25
C ASP A 44 3.61 9.81 -5.41
N SER A 45 2.46 9.84 -6.10
CA SER A 45 1.20 9.60 -5.42
C SER A 45 1.11 8.13 -5.02
N LYS A 46 0.60 7.85 -3.81
CA LYS A 46 0.35 6.48 -3.34
C LYS A 46 -0.49 5.71 -4.37
N ASN A 47 -0.24 4.40 -4.48
CA ASN A 47 -0.97 3.49 -5.36
C ASN A 47 -2.48 3.70 -5.30
N LYS A 48 -3.16 3.61 -6.45
CA LYS A 48 -4.61 3.75 -6.53
C LYS A 48 -5.28 2.64 -5.69
N PRO A 49 -6.28 2.97 -4.85
CA PRO A 49 -6.97 1.97 -4.04
C PRO A 49 -7.63 0.90 -4.93
N THR A 50 -7.44 -0.37 -4.57
CA THR A 50 -8.10 -1.49 -5.26
C THR A 50 -9.58 -1.57 -4.88
N VAL A 51 -10.38 -2.31 -5.66
CA VAL A 51 -11.79 -2.62 -5.33
C VAL A 51 -11.92 -3.14 -3.89
N TYR A 52 -11.07 -4.11 -3.52
CA TYR A 52 -11.04 -4.67 -2.15
C TYR A 52 -10.70 -3.61 -1.10
N SER A 53 -9.88 -2.60 -1.43
CA SER A 53 -9.55 -1.51 -0.50
C SER A 53 -10.78 -0.68 -0.12
N PHE A 54 -11.72 -0.48 -1.05
CA PHE A 54 -13.00 0.18 -0.75
C PHE A 54 -13.89 -0.67 0.15
N TYR A 55 -13.96 -1.98 -0.12
CA TYR A 55 -14.68 -2.91 0.75
C TYR A 55 -14.12 -2.94 2.17
N VAL A 56 -12.79 -3.07 2.30
CA VAL A 56 -12.13 -3.04 3.60
C VAL A 56 -12.45 -1.74 4.30
N LYS A 57 -12.30 -0.58 3.63
CA LYS A 57 -12.60 0.73 4.22
C LYS A 57 -14.04 0.81 4.76
N ASP A 58 -15.00 0.30 4.00
CA ASP A 58 -16.43 0.31 4.33
C ASP A 58 -16.76 -0.62 5.51
N GLN A 59 -16.17 -1.82 5.54
CA GLN A 59 -16.51 -2.86 6.52
C GLN A 59 -15.57 -2.88 7.74
N TYR A 60 -14.47 -2.13 7.73
CA TYR A 60 -13.41 -2.19 8.75
C TYR A 60 -13.93 -1.97 10.18
N HIS A 61 -14.85 -1.03 10.34
CA HIS A 61 -15.41 -0.65 11.64
C HIS A 61 -16.24 -1.78 12.27
N LYS A 62 -16.84 -2.67 11.47
CA LYS A 62 -17.68 -3.78 11.95
C LYS A 62 -16.90 -4.87 12.68
N PHE A 63 -15.57 -4.80 12.65
CA PHE A 63 -14.66 -5.74 13.27
C PHE A 63 -13.72 -5.04 14.24
N SER A 64 -14.14 -3.88 14.79
CA SER A 64 -13.34 -3.03 15.69
C SER A 64 -12.80 -3.75 16.92
N GLU A 65 -13.48 -4.82 17.34
CA GLU A 65 -13.15 -5.64 18.51
C GLU A 65 -11.99 -6.60 18.25
N LEU A 66 -11.74 -6.96 16.98
CA LEU A 66 -10.67 -7.89 16.62
C LEU A 66 -9.32 -7.18 16.49
N PRO A 67 -8.20 -7.84 16.87
CA PRO A 67 -6.85 -7.40 16.51
C PRO A 67 -6.70 -7.21 15.00
N PHE A 68 -5.79 -6.32 14.58
CA PHE A 68 -5.60 -5.98 13.17
C PHE A 68 -5.45 -7.20 12.25
N GLY A 69 -4.62 -8.17 12.64
CA GLY A 69 -4.38 -9.37 11.83
C GLY A 69 -5.63 -10.22 11.63
N GLU A 70 -6.40 -10.44 12.71
CA GLU A 70 -7.64 -11.21 12.69
C GLU A 70 -8.75 -10.48 11.93
N ARG A 71 -8.83 -9.17 12.11
CA ARG A 71 -9.75 -8.29 11.36
C ARG A 71 -9.55 -8.41 9.86
N MET A 72 -8.30 -8.30 9.40
CA MET A 72 -7.99 -8.41 7.97
C MET A 72 -8.30 -9.81 7.43
N LYS A 73 -8.05 -10.85 8.23
CA LYS A 73 -8.40 -12.23 7.86
C LYS A 73 -9.91 -12.41 7.71
N ALA A 74 -10.70 -11.95 8.68
CA ALA A 74 -12.15 -12.04 8.63
C ALA A 74 -12.76 -11.26 7.45
N LEU A 75 -12.23 -10.07 7.15
CA LEU A 75 -12.64 -9.29 5.98
C LEU A 75 -12.31 -10.00 4.66
N ALA A 76 -11.13 -10.62 4.56
CA ALA A 76 -10.75 -11.38 3.37
C ALA A 76 -11.63 -12.62 3.15
N GLU A 77 -12.03 -13.31 4.23
CA GLU A 77 -12.96 -14.43 4.17
C GLU A 77 -14.35 -13.98 3.74
N LYS A 78 -14.89 -12.89 4.32
CA LYS A 78 -16.19 -12.34 3.88
C LYS A 78 -16.16 -11.85 2.43
N TRP A 79 -15.07 -11.21 1.98
CA TRP A 79 -14.95 -10.75 0.59
C TRP A 79 -15.04 -11.88 -0.44
N LYS A 80 -14.64 -13.11 -0.08
CA LYS A 80 -14.80 -14.27 -0.95
C LYS A 80 -16.25 -14.76 -1.03
N LEU A 81 -17.06 -14.48 -0.01
CA LEU A 81 -18.43 -14.96 0.12
C LEU A 81 -19.48 -13.99 -0.40
N ILE A 82 -19.17 -12.70 -0.54
CA ILE A 82 -20.12 -11.72 -1.08
C ILE A 82 -20.40 -12.01 -2.56
N SER A 83 -21.64 -11.70 -2.97
CA SER A 83 -22.07 -11.90 -4.36
C SER A 83 -21.40 -10.90 -5.30
N ASP A 84 -21.42 -11.19 -6.59
CA ASP A 84 -20.84 -10.27 -7.59
C ASP A 84 -21.66 -8.96 -7.70
N GLU A 85 -22.95 -9.01 -7.39
CA GLU A 85 -23.83 -7.84 -7.28
C GLU A 85 -23.38 -6.92 -6.13
N GLU A 86 -23.06 -7.48 -4.97
CA GLU A 86 -22.54 -6.70 -3.83
C GLU A 86 -21.14 -6.14 -4.12
N LYS A 87 -20.32 -6.88 -4.87
CA LYS A 87 -19.01 -6.40 -5.34
C LYS A 87 -19.15 -5.21 -6.30
N GLN A 88 -20.23 -5.14 -7.07
CA GLN A 88 -20.43 -4.11 -8.09
C GLN A 88 -20.31 -2.70 -7.51
N LYS A 89 -20.90 -2.46 -6.33
CA LYS A 89 -20.77 -1.18 -5.60
C LYS A 89 -19.30 -0.75 -5.44
N TYR A 90 -18.42 -1.67 -5.06
CA TYR A 90 -17.01 -1.38 -4.82
C TYR A 90 -16.21 -1.27 -6.13
N ILE A 91 -16.64 -1.98 -7.19
CA ILE A 91 -16.07 -1.86 -8.53
C ILE A 91 -16.31 -0.45 -9.07
N ASP A 92 -17.53 0.05 -8.93
CA ASP A 92 -17.89 1.39 -9.41
C ASP A 92 -17.15 2.49 -8.66
N LEU A 93 -17.01 2.37 -7.34
CA LEU A 93 -16.19 3.27 -6.53
C LEU A 93 -14.72 3.27 -6.96
N SER A 94 -14.17 2.10 -7.30
CA SER A 94 -12.80 1.98 -7.81
C SER A 94 -12.63 2.65 -9.17
N LYS A 95 -13.59 2.48 -10.08
CA LYS A 95 -13.60 3.15 -11.40
C LYS A 95 -13.69 4.67 -11.28
N GLN A 96 -14.57 5.18 -10.42
CA GLN A 96 -14.72 6.62 -10.17
C GLN A 96 -13.43 7.24 -9.63
N ASN A 97 -12.79 6.60 -8.64
CA ASN A 97 -11.52 7.10 -8.08
C ASN A 97 -10.38 7.06 -9.12
N ASN A 98 -10.36 6.02 -9.97
CA ASN A 98 -9.36 5.93 -11.04
C ASN A 98 -9.52 7.01 -12.12
N SER A 99 -10.73 7.56 -12.30
CA SER A 99 -11.10 8.54 -13.34
C SER A 99 -10.97 10.00 -12.88
N ASN A 100 -11.13 10.28 -11.58
CA ASN A 100 -11.12 11.65 -11.02
C ASN A 100 -9.72 12.22 -10.72
N LYS A 101 -8.69 11.84 -11.49
CA LYS A 101 -7.30 12.22 -11.19
C LYS A 101 -6.48 12.53 -12.42
#